data_AF-A0A1Z4JGI7-F1
#
_entry.id   AF-A0A1Z4JGI7-F1
#
_cell.length_a   1.000
_cell.length_b   1.000
_cell.length_c   1.000
_cell.angle_alpha   90.00
_cell.angle_beta   90.00
_cell.angle_gamma   90.00
#
_symmetry.space_group_name_H-M   'P 1'
#
loop_
_entity.id
_entity.type
_entity.pdbx_description
1 polymer ?
#
loop_
_entity_poly.entity_id
_entity_poly.type
_entity_poly.pdbx_seq_one_letter_code
_entity_poly.pdbx_strand_id
1 'polypeptide(L)'
;MKVLELRSQIQELLTDEIGSYTLPGGVETPAIAVLDSGETISDRTVTGLEIIIRRVPIRNDGKAMFDCVRADRLWQIFLVQWQGDHTIQDALDKLTQKFPNTKAIPVRFEKGSGIREQFSVRISDELDALDWI
;
A
#
# COMPACT_ATOMS: atom_id res chain seq x y z
N MET A 1 -12.46 7.89 1.65
CA MET A 1 -11.52 7.32 2.65
C MET A 1 -10.34 8.26 2.96
N LYS A 2 -9.88 8.30 4.23
CA LYS A 2 -8.63 9.00 4.65
C LYS A 2 -7.45 8.01 4.73
N VAL A 3 -6.21 8.50 4.60
CA VAL A 3 -5.01 7.61 4.60
C VAL A 3 -4.82 6.82 5.90
N LEU A 4 -5.12 7.43 7.05
CA LEU A 4 -5.01 6.74 8.34
C LEU A 4 -6.04 5.62 8.47
N GLU A 5 -7.24 5.83 7.93
CA GLU A 5 -8.30 4.83 7.88
C GLU A 5 -7.89 3.67 6.97
N LEU A 6 -7.36 3.96 5.78
CA LEU A 6 -6.80 2.95 4.88
C LEU A 6 -5.70 2.13 5.56
N ARG A 7 -4.76 2.80 6.24
CA ARG A 7 -3.68 2.16 6.99
C ARG A 7 -4.23 1.19 8.03
N SER A 8 -5.19 1.63 8.85
CA SER A 8 -5.80 0.77 9.87
C SER A 8 -6.54 -0.41 9.26
N GLN A 9 -7.33 -0.20 8.20
CA GLN A 9 -8.04 -1.28 7.50
C GLN A 9 -7.08 -2.33 6.91
N ILE A 10 -5.96 -1.89 6.32
CA ILE A 10 -4.95 -2.81 5.78
C ILE A 10 -4.25 -3.55 6.92
N GLN A 11 -3.90 -2.84 8.01
CA GLN A 11 -3.26 -3.45 9.17
C GLN A 11 -4.14 -4.54 9.80
N GLU A 12 -5.43 -4.29 9.95
CA GLU A 12 -6.39 -5.27 10.46
C GLU A 12 -6.59 -6.45 9.50
N LEU A 13 -6.66 -6.18 8.19
CA LEU A 13 -6.88 -7.21 7.18
C LEU A 13 -5.69 -8.16 7.04
N LEU A 14 -4.47 -7.64 7.15
CA LEU A 14 -3.22 -8.34 6.91
C LEU A 14 -2.44 -8.61 8.20
N THR A 15 -3.12 -8.68 9.34
CA THR A 15 -2.45 -8.72 10.64
C THR A 15 -1.50 -9.91 10.80
N ASP A 16 -1.80 -11.04 10.16
CA ASP A 16 -1.02 -12.28 10.23
C ASP A 16 0.10 -12.32 9.18
N GLU A 17 0.01 -11.49 8.14
CA GLU A 17 0.98 -11.43 7.04
C GLU A 17 2.01 -10.32 7.21
N ILE A 18 1.64 -9.23 7.90
CA ILE A 18 2.51 -8.08 8.10
C ILE A 18 3.75 -8.49 8.89
N GLY A 19 4.90 -8.14 8.33
CA GLY A 19 6.19 -8.30 8.97
C GLY A 19 6.44 -7.32 10.12
N SER A 20 7.68 -7.24 10.58
CA SER A 20 8.08 -6.35 11.67
C SER A 20 9.20 -5.41 11.25
N TYR A 21 9.09 -4.16 11.70
CA TYR A 21 10.18 -3.21 11.78
C TYR A 21 10.88 -3.35 13.12
N THR A 22 12.19 -3.58 13.09
CA THR A 22 13.07 -3.42 14.25
C THR A 22 13.68 -2.01 14.21
N LEU A 23 13.26 -1.17 15.14
CA LEU A 23 13.72 0.21 15.29
C LEU A 23 15.07 0.28 16.04
N PRO A 24 15.79 1.42 15.98
CA PRO A 24 16.99 1.62 16.77
C PRO A 24 16.66 1.48 18.26
N GLY A 25 17.39 0.61 18.96
CA GLY A 25 17.07 0.22 20.33
C GLY A 25 16.29 -1.10 20.47
N GLY A 26 15.99 -1.78 19.36
CA GLY A 26 15.42 -3.13 19.36
C GLY A 26 13.90 -3.19 19.53
N VAL A 27 13.21 -2.05 19.47
CA VAL A 27 11.74 -2.00 19.55
C VAL A 27 11.15 -2.54 18.25
N GLU A 28 10.23 -3.49 18.36
CA GLU A 28 9.54 -4.06 17.21
C GLU A 28 8.14 -3.43 17.02
N THR A 29 7.81 -3.12 15.77
CA THR A 29 6.50 -2.59 15.39
C THR A 29 6.05 -3.21 14.07
N PRO A 30 4.74 -3.28 13.75
CA PRO A 30 4.29 -3.82 12.46
C PRO A 30 4.91 -3.07 11.28
N ALA A 31 5.33 -3.80 10.25
CA ALA A 31 6.00 -3.29 9.07
C ALA A 31 5.05 -2.58 8.09
N ILE A 32 4.34 -1.54 8.57
CA ILE A 32 3.43 -0.72 7.79
C ILE A 32 3.76 0.77 7.94
N ALA A 33 4.02 1.43 6.81
CA ALA A 33 4.40 2.84 6.77
C ALA A 33 3.53 3.66 5.83
N VAL A 34 3.37 4.94 6.16
CA VAL A 34 2.74 5.94 5.29
C VAL A 34 3.80 6.97 4.93
N LEU A 35 4.08 7.11 3.64
CA LEU A 35 5.17 7.93 3.12
C LEU A 35 4.68 8.98 2.13
N ASP A 36 5.23 10.18 2.23
CA ASP A 36 5.08 11.16 1.15
C ASP A 36 5.95 10.79 -0.07
N SER A 37 5.77 11.50 -1.18
CA SER A 37 6.60 11.37 -2.37
C SER A 37 8.04 11.77 -2.07
N GLY A 38 8.99 10.90 -2.39
CA GLY A 38 10.42 11.13 -2.12
C GLY A 38 10.87 10.87 -0.68
N GLU A 39 9.92 10.59 0.24
CA GLU A 39 10.26 10.16 1.60
C GLU A 39 10.78 8.72 1.55
N THR A 40 11.87 8.47 2.26
CA THR A 40 12.45 7.15 2.49
C THR A 40 12.50 6.91 3.98
N ILE A 41 12.48 5.63 4.39
CA ILE A 41 12.58 5.30 5.80
C ILE A 41 13.96 4.73 6.04
N SER A 42 14.82 5.54 6.66
CA SER A 42 16.12 5.13 7.13
C SER A 42 16.00 4.50 8.53
N ASP A 43 17.04 3.77 8.92
CA ASP A 43 17.29 3.36 10.31
C ASP A 43 16.33 2.33 10.90
N ARG A 44 15.89 1.35 10.10
CA ARG A 44 15.19 0.17 10.61
C ARG A 44 15.54 -1.08 9.81
N THR A 45 15.47 -2.22 10.47
CA THR A 45 15.52 -3.52 9.80
C THR A 45 14.11 -4.01 9.58
N VAL A 46 13.84 -4.62 8.42
CA VAL A 46 12.53 -5.19 8.09
C VAL A 46 12.65 -6.69 7.98
N THR A 47 11.74 -7.41 8.64
CA THR A 47 11.54 -8.85 8.51
C THR A 47 10.10 -9.10 8.05
N GLY A 48 9.86 -10.11 7.22
CA GLY A 48 8.49 -10.36 6.72
C GLY A 48 8.08 -9.49 5.53
N LEU A 49 6.76 -9.27 5.46
CA LEU A 49 6.10 -8.41 4.48
C LEU A 49 6.07 -6.96 4.96
N GLU A 50 6.57 -6.06 4.12
CA GLU A 50 6.46 -4.63 4.33
C GLU A 50 5.33 -4.03 3.49
N ILE A 51 4.59 -3.11 4.10
CA ILE A 51 3.53 -2.35 3.43
C ILE A 51 3.87 -0.86 3.47
N ILE A 52 3.98 -0.25 2.30
CA ILE A 52 4.24 1.19 2.16
C ILE A 52 3.07 1.84 1.44
N ILE A 53 2.38 2.76 2.11
CA ILE A 53 1.24 3.50 1.58
C ILE A 53 1.70 4.91 1.19
N ARG A 54 1.43 5.34 -0.04
CA ARG A 54 1.64 6.74 -0.42
C ARG A 54 0.59 7.63 0.25
N ARG A 55 1.06 8.65 0.97
CA ARG A 55 0.25 9.56 1.79
C ARG A 55 -0.81 10.29 0.98
N VAL A 56 -0.41 10.76 -0.20
CA VAL A 56 -1.28 11.51 -1.10
C VAL A 56 -1.79 10.55 -2.17
N PRO A 57 -3.12 10.36 -2.29
CA PRO A 57 -3.68 9.56 -3.37
C PRO A 57 -3.50 10.27 -4.71
N ILE A 58 -3.31 9.49 -5.76
CA ILE A 58 -3.28 9.98 -7.13
C ILE A 58 -4.71 10.34 -7.53
N ARG A 59 -4.91 11.56 -8.03
CA ARG A 59 -6.17 11.92 -8.66
C ARG A 59 -6.24 11.19 -10.00
N ASN A 60 -7.20 10.29 -10.14
CA ASN A 60 -7.53 9.70 -11.43
C ASN A 60 -8.59 10.59 -12.08
N ASP A 61 -8.17 11.48 -12.97
CA ASP A 61 -9.05 12.22 -13.85
C ASP A 61 -9.60 11.25 -14.90
N GLY A 62 -10.79 10.71 -14.65
CA GLY A 62 -11.51 9.91 -15.63
C GLY A 62 -11.56 10.64 -16.97
N LYS A 63 -11.40 9.90 -18.08
CA LYS A 63 -11.65 10.45 -19.42
C LYS A 63 -13.05 11.07 -19.43
N ALA A 64 -13.13 12.38 -19.64
CA ALA A 64 -14.39 13.09 -19.77
C ALA A 64 -15.22 12.48 -20.90
N MET A 65 -16.19 11.65 -20.55
CA MET A 65 -17.23 11.18 -21.44
C MET A 65 -18.55 11.63 -20.82
N PHE A 66 -19.07 12.74 -21.36
CA PHE A 66 -20.40 13.28 -21.08
C PHE A 66 -20.66 13.67 -19.61
N ASP A 67 -20.48 14.96 -19.33
CA ASP A 67 -21.09 15.76 -18.24
C ASP A 67 -21.01 15.35 -16.76
N CYS A 68 -20.21 14.34 -16.38
CA CYS A 68 -19.81 14.16 -14.98
C CYS A 68 -18.33 13.77 -14.89
N VAL A 69 -17.47 14.71 -14.47
CA VAL A 69 -16.09 14.38 -14.12
C VAL A 69 -16.12 13.66 -12.78
N ARG A 70 -16.26 12.33 -12.80
CA ARG A 70 -16.01 11.50 -11.62
C ARG A 70 -14.51 11.44 -11.43
N ALA A 71 -14.01 12.14 -10.41
CA ALA A 71 -12.63 11.97 -9.98
C ALA A 71 -12.59 10.76 -9.06
N ASP A 72 -11.71 9.80 -9.33
CA ASP A 72 -11.46 8.71 -8.37
C ASP A 72 -10.19 9.01 -7.56
N ARG A 73 -10.21 8.61 -6.28
CA ARG A 73 -9.05 8.70 -5.39
C ARG A 73 -8.31 7.38 -5.52
N LEU A 74 -7.13 7.41 -6.14
CA LEU A 74 -6.33 6.20 -6.35
C LEU A 74 -5.20 6.13 -5.32
N TRP A 75 -5.33 5.23 -4.36
CA TRP A 75 -4.30 4.95 -3.37
C TRP A 75 -3.23 4.06 -3.95
N GLN A 76 -1.97 4.45 -3.81
CA GLN A 76 -0.84 3.62 -4.20
C GLN A 76 -0.21 2.99 -2.96
N ILE A 77 -0.11 1.66 -2.99
CA ILE A 77 0.45 0.84 -1.93
C ILE A 77 1.55 -0.02 -2.55
N PHE A 78 2.65 -0.20 -1.83
CA PHE A 78 3.69 -1.15 -2.21
C PHE A 78 3.73 -2.26 -1.17
N LEU A 79 3.67 -3.49 -1.65
CA LEU A 79 3.93 -4.69 -0.88
C LEU A 79 5.34 -5.15 -1.22
N VAL A 80 6.20 -5.28 -0.21
CA VAL A 80 7.60 -5.66 -0.39
C VAL A 80 7.90 -6.85 0.51
N GLN A 81 8.21 -7.99 -0.07
CA GLN A 81 8.61 -9.18 0.68
C GLN A 81 10.12 -9.18 0.84
N TRP A 82 10.58 -9.11 2.08
CA TRP A 82 12.01 -9.17 2.40
C TRP A 82 12.43 -10.60 2.73
N GLN A 83 11.78 -11.21 3.72
CA GLN A 83 12.11 -12.54 4.24
C GLN A 83 10.86 -13.21 4.82
N GLY A 84 10.82 -14.54 4.87
CA GLY A 84 9.69 -15.30 5.42
C GLY A 84 9.01 -16.21 4.40
N ASP A 85 8.14 -17.08 4.91
CA ASP A 85 7.49 -18.14 4.15
C ASP A 85 6.09 -17.75 3.64
N HIS A 86 5.55 -16.63 4.12
CA HIS A 86 4.27 -16.10 3.65
C HIS A 86 4.41 -15.57 2.22
N THR A 87 3.44 -15.92 1.39
CA THR A 87 3.42 -15.51 -0.01
C THR A 87 2.73 -14.15 -0.11
N ILE A 88 3.32 -13.21 -0.85
CA ILE A 88 2.65 -11.93 -1.16
C ILE A 88 1.25 -12.15 -1.76
N GLN A 89 1.06 -13.27 -2.46
CA GLN A 89 -0.19 -13.63 -3.10
C GLN A 89 -1.36 -13.71 -2.10
N ASP A 90 -1.15 -14.26 -0.91
CA ASP A 90 -2.21 -14.35 0.11
C ASP A 90 -2.66 -12.94 0.55
N ALA A 91 -1.71 -12.03 0.72
CA ALA A 91 -1.99 -10.63 1.02
C ALA A 91 -2.72 -9.92 -0.13
N LEU A 92 -2.34 -10.20 -1.38
CA LEU A 92 -3.01 -9.67 -2.57
C LEU A 92 -4.45 -10.16 -2.70
N ASP A 93 -4.70 -11.44 -2.42
CA ASP A 93 -6.02 -12.05 -2.50
C ASP A 93 -6.95 -11.42 -1.45
N LYS A 94 -6.48 -11.27 -0.20
CA LYS A 94 -7.20 -10.56 0.86
C LYS A 94 -7.51 -9.10 0.48
N LEU A 95 -6.52 -8.38 -0.06
CA LEU A 95 -6.71 -7.00 -0.51
C LEU A 95 -7.73 -6.90 -1.63
N THR A 96 -7.67 -7.79 -2.62
CA THR A 96 -8.60 -7.81 -3.76
C THR A 96 -10.01 -8.17 -3.32
N GLN A 97 -10.15 -9.06 -2.34
CA GLN A 97 -11.44 -9.42 -1.76
C GLN A 97 -12.08 -8.24 -0.99
N LYS A 98 -11.28 -7.50 -0.22
CA LYS A 98 -11.77 -6.34 0.55
C LYS A 98 -12.04 -5.13 -0.33
N PHE A 99 -11.20 -4.91 -1.33
CA PHE A 99 -11.22 -3.75 -2.22
C PHE A 99 -11.38 -4.24 -3.67
N PRO A 100 -12.61 -4.34 -4.21
CA PRO A 100 -12.86 -4.98 -5.50
C PRO A 100 -12.25 -4.21 -6.70
N ASN A 101 -11.96 -2.92 -6.53
CA ASN A 101 -11.31 -2.08 -7.54
C ASN A 101 -9.79 -2.03 -7.40
N THR A 102 -9.19 -3.13 -6.93
CA THR A 102 -7.75 -3.25 -6.73
C THR A 102 -7.04 -3.70 -8.01
N LYS A 103 -5.93 -3.04 -8.34
CA LYS A 103 -5.01 -3.46 -9.39
C LYS A 103 -3.63 -3.69 -8.82
N ALA A 104 -3.15 -4.92 -8.86
CA ALA A 104 -1.79 -5.28 -8.48
C ALA A 104 -0.89 -5.37 -9.73
N ILE A 105 0.29 -4.77 -9.65
CA ILE A 105 1.29 -4.76 -10.72
C ILE A 105 2.63 -5.22 -10.12
N PRO A 106 3.25 -6.29 -10.62
CA PRO A 106 4.57 -6.69 -10.15
C PRO A 106 5.60 -5.62 -10.50
N VAL A 107 6.46 -5.28 -9.54
CA VAL A 107 7.49 -4.25 -9.70
C VAL A 107 8.85 -4.93 -9.78
N ARG A 108 9.65 -4.54 -10.76
CA ARG A 108 11.04 -4.99 -10.87
C ARG A 108 11.90 -4.21 -9.87
N PHE A 109 12.75 -4.92 -9.16
CA PHE A 109 13.71 -4.37 -8.21
C PHE A 109 15.14 -4.68 -8.65
N GLU A 110 16.09 -3.91 -8.14
CA GLU A 110 17.50 -4.09 -8.47
C GLU A 110 18.05 -5.37 -7.83
N LYS A 111 18.91 -6.07 -8.57
CA LYS A 111 19.57 -7.28 -8.10
C LYS A 111 20.52 -6.92 -6.95
N GLY A 112 20.35 -7.58 -5.81
CA GLY A 112 21.16 -7.32 -4.60
C GLY A 112 20.47 -6.41 -3.56
N SER A 113 19.26 -5.94 -3.82
CA SER A 113 18.46 -5.15 -2.86
C SER A 113 17.99 -5.92 -1.62
N GLY A 114 18.10 -7.26 -1.62
CA GLY A 114 17.58 -8.10 -0.54
C GLY A 114 16.07 -8.34 -0.59
N ILE A 115 15.36 -7.69 -1.54
CA ILE A 115 13.94 -7.90 -1.81
C ILE A 115 13.76 -9.25 -2.52
N ARG A 116 12.79 -10.03 -2.05
CA ARG A 116 12.35 -11.27 -2.71
C ARG A 116 11.32 -10.98 -3.78
N GLU A 117 10.29 -10.21 -3.43
CA GLU A 117 9.16 -9.90 -4.30
C GLU A 117 8.62 -8.51 -3.99
N GLN A 118 8.09 -7.82 -5.00
CA GLN A 118 7.49 -6.51 -4.84
C GLN A 118 6.29 -6.30 -5.77
N PHE A 119 5.21 -5.75 -5.22
CA PHE A 119 4.01 -5.38 -5.97
C PHE A 119 3.59 -3.95 -5.67
N SER A 120 3.20 -3.22 -6.72
CA SER A 120 2.46 -1.97 -6.60
C SER A 120 0.99 -2.29 -6.69
N VAL A 121 0.27 -2.04 -5.62
CA VAL A 121 -1.18 -2.21 -5.52
C VAL A 121 -1.84 -0.84 -5.60
N ARG A 122 -2.86 -0.72 -6.44
CA ARG A 122 -3.65 0.49 -6.62
C ARG A 122 -5.08 0.22 -6.18
N ILE A 123 -5.56 0.95 -5.19
CA ILE A 123 -6.92 0.85 -4.68
C ILE A 123 -7.68 2.11 -5.11
N SER A 124 -8.75 1.92 -5.88
CA SER A 124 -9.64 3.02 -6.26
C SER A 124 -10.74 3.18 -5.21
N ASP A 125 -10.84 4.38 -4.68
CA ASP A 125 -11.96 4.84 -3.86
C ASP A 125 -12.77 5.86 -4.69
N GLU A 126 -14.08 5.70 -4.72
CA GLU A 126 -14.96 6.61 -5.42
C GLU A 126 -14.99 7.93 -4.63
N LEU A 127 -14.67 9.08 -5.26
CA LEU A 127 -15.06 10.35 -4.64
C LEU A 127 -16.52 10.62 -4.98
N ASP A 128 -17.32 10.87 -3.96
CA ASP A 128 -18.52 11.66 -4.13
C ASP A 128 -18.12 13.07 -4.61
N ALA A 129 -18.71 13.48 -5.73
CA ALA A 129 -18.45 14.75 -6.41
C ALA A 129 -18.93 15.99 -5.62
N LEU A 130 -19.20 15.88 -4.33
CA LEU A 130 -19.67 16.95 -3.44
C LEU A 130 -18.67 17.32 -2.34
N ASP A 131 -17.56 16.60 -2.21
CA ASP A 131 -16.58 16.74 -1.13
C ASP A 131 -15.61 17.95 -1.31
N TRP A 132 -16.02 18.97 -2.08
CA TRP A 132 -15.21 20.15 -2.45
C TRP A 132 -15.86 21.50 -2.13
N ILE A 133 -17.00 21.53 -1.42
CA ILE A 133 -17.65 22.77 -0.96
C ILE A 133 -17.55 22.87 0.57
#